data_AF-A0A924G2S8-F1
#
_entry.id   AF-A0A924G2S8-F1
#
_cell.length_a   1.000
_cell.length_b   1.000
_cell.length_c   1.000
_cell.angle_alpha   90.00
_cell.angle_beta   90.00
_cell.angle_gamma   90.00
#
_symmetry.space_group_name_H-M   'P 1'
#
loop_
_entity.id
_entity.type
_entity.pdbx_description
1 polymer ?
#
loop_
_entity_poly.entity_id
_entity_poly.type
_entity_poly.pdbx_seq_one_letter_code
_entity_poly.pdbx_strand_id
1 'polypeptide(L)'
;FVVVAFVEEIIFRAYLLNNLMHSLNKWLALSISALIFALFHSGNPNASMLSVSAIFIAGILLGINYIHTKNIWFGIFFHFAWNFFQGTVLGYGVSGFPANGIFKQTLNGTELWTGGNFGFEASLLSPLLQIAAIILLAKRYKKMNASLG
;
A
#
# COMPACT_ATOMS: atom_id res chain seq x y z
N PHE A 1 -11.92 7.70 4.07
CA PHE A 1 -10.98 6.67 3.57
C PHE A 1 -11.47 5.93 2.31
N VAL A 2 -12.74 5.57 2.16
CA VAL A 2 -13.20 4.81 0.97
C VAL A 2 -12.97 5.55 -0.35
N VAL A 3 -13.26 6.85 -0.42
CA VAL A 3 -13.05 7.66 -1.63
C VAL A 3 -11.58 7.74 -2.00
N VAL A 4 -10.69 7.91 -1.01
CA VAL A 4 -9.23 7.95 -1.20
C VAL A 4 -8.75 6.64 -1.80
N ALA A 5 -9.06 5.51 -1.15
CA ALA A 5 -8.70 4.18 -1.63
C ALA A 5 -9.25 3.91 -3.03
N PHE A 6 -10.51 4.28 -3.30
CA PHE A 6 -11.13 4.09 -4.60
C PHE A 6 -10.41 4.87 -5.72
N VAL A 7 -10.16 6.17 -5.50
CA VAL A 7 -9.52 7.04 -6.48
C VAL A 7 -8.08 6.61 -6.74
N GLU A 8 -7.31 6.33 -5.69
CA GLU A 8 -5.92 5.92 -5.84
C GLU A 8 -5.81 4.57 -6.57
N GLU A 9 -6.63 3.57 -6.21
CA GLU A 9 -6.59 2.28 -6.90
C GLU A 9 -7.00 2.39 -8.37
N ILE A 10 -7.96 3.26 -8.72
CA ILE A 10 -8.30 3.51 -10.13
C ILE A 10 -7.12 4.11 -10.89
N ILE A 11 -6.50 5.17 -10.34
CA ILE A 11 -5.42 5.88 -11.02
C ILE A 11 -4.19 4.97 -11.18
N PHE A 12 -3.73 4.38 -10.08
CA PHE A 12 -2.45 3.68 -10.07
C PHE A 12 -2.54 2.23 -10.57
N ARG A 13 -3.66 1.54 -10.34
CA ARG A 13 -3.82 0.12 -10.73
C ARG A 13 -4.66 -0.01 -12.00
N ALA A 14 -5.89 0.49 -11.99
CA ALA A 14 -6.80 0.30 -13.11
C ALA A 14 -6.33 1.01 -14.39
N TYR A 15 -5.78 2.21 -14.26
CA TYR A 15 -5.28 3.00 -15.39
C TYR A 15 -3.78 2.80 -15.62
N LEU A 16 -2.92 3.30 -14.72
CA LEU A 16 -1.47 3.34 -14.93
C LEU A 16 -0.85 1.94 -15.08
N LEU A 17 -1.01 1.08 -14.08
CA LEU A 17 -0.46 -0.28 -14.11
C LEU A 17 -1.04 -1.08 -15.28
N ASN A 18 -2.34 -0.95 -15.56
CA ASN A 18 -2.96 -1.64 -16.69
C ASN A 18 -2.34 -1.24 -18.03
N ASN A 19 -2.20 0.06 -18.28
CA ASN A 19 -1.59 0.58 -19.50
C ASN A 19 -0.12 0.17 -19.62
N LEU A 20 0.67 0.24 -18.55
CA LEU A 20 2.06 -0.20 -18.56
C LEU A 20 2.22 -1.70 -18.88
N MET A 21 1.29 -2.55 -18.42
CA MET A 21 1.31 -3.98 -18.73
C MET A 21 1.06 -4.31 -20.21
N HIS A 22 0.56 -3.37 -21.02
CA HIS A 22 0.43 -3.58 -22.48
C HIS A 22 1.77 -3.50 -23.22
N SER A 23 2.75 -2.78 -22.66
CA SER A 23 4.05 -2.55 -23.32
C SER A 23 5.24 -3.13 -22.57
N LEU A 24 5.07 -3.44 -21.27
CA LEU A 24 6.13 -3.93 -20.39
C LEU A 24 5.75 -5.28 -19.78
N ASN A 25 6.75 -6.02 -19.32
CA ASN A 25 6.49 -7.18 -18.48
C ASN A 25 5.77 -6.74 -17.19
N LYS A 26 4.87 -7.58 -16.68
CA LYS A 26 3.98 -7.22 -15.57
C LYS A 26 4.70 -6.82 -14.27
N TRP A 27 5.89 -7.36 -14.02
CA TRP A 27 6.67 -7.04 -12.82
C TRP A 27 7.32 -5.67 -12.92
N LEU A 28 7.87 -5.33 -14.09
CA LEU A 28 8.40 -3.99 -14.35
C LEU A 28 7.28 -2.94 -14.32
N ALA A 29 6.14 -3.23 -14.94
CA ALA A 29 4.96 -2.37 -14.89
C ALA A 29 4.49 -2.11 -13.44
N LEU A 30 4.47 -3.17 -12.62
CA LEU A 30 4.15 -3.09 -11.19
C LEU A 30 5.13 -2.21 -10.43
N SER A 31 6.43 -2.41 -10.62
CA SER A 31 7.46 -1.59 -9.98
C SER A 31 7.36 -0.12 -10.35
N ILE A 32 7.11 0.20 -11.63
CA ILE A 32 6.95 1.59 -12.08
C ILE A 32 5.70 2.22 -11.46
N SER A 33 4.56 1.53 -11.49
CA SER A 33 3.32 2.02 -10.87
C SER A 33 3.49 2.26 -9.36
N ALA A 34 4.12 1.32 -8.66
CA ALA A 34 4.41 1.44 -7.23
C ALA A 34 5.38 2.59 -6.91
N LEU A 35 6.38 2.82 -7.77
CA LEU A 35 7.32 3.93 -7.61
C LEU A 35 6.61 5.28 -7.77
N ILE A 36 5.77 5.43 -8.80
CA ILE A 36 4.99 6.65 -9.02
C ILE A 36 4.03 6.88 -7.85
N PHE A 37 3.38 5.82 -7.34
CA PHE A 37 2.54 5.88 -6.14
C PHE A 37 3.30 6.39 -4.91
N ALA A 38 4.51 5.88 -4.66
CA ALA A 38 5.36 6.32 -3.56
C ALA A 38 5.85 7.76 -3.71
N LEU A 39 6.23 8.17 -4.92
CA LEU A 39 6.67 9.54 -5.19
C LEU A 39 5.52 10.53 -5.00
N PHE A 40 4.29 10.17 -5.37
CA PHE A 40 3.11 10.99 -5.07
C PHE A 40 2.97 11.25 -3.56
N HIS A 41 3.27 10.25 -2.73
CA HIS A 41 3.23 10.37 -1.27
C HIS A 41 4.42 11.10 -0.64
N SER A 42 5.51 11.32 -1.38
CA SER A 42 6.65 12.11 -0.88
C SER A 42 6.32 13.59 -0.67
N GLY A 43 5.22 14.07 -1.28
CA GLY A 43 4.69 15.42 -1.05
C GLY A 43 3.83 15.55 0.21
N ASN A 44 3.56 14.45 0.92
CA ASN A 44 2.70 14.48 2.09
C ASN A 44 3.43 15.06 3.33
N PRO A 45 2.69 15.61 4.29
CA PRO A 45 3.27 16.09 5.54
C PRO A 45 4.03 14.98 6.27
N ASN A 46 5.19 15.30 6.84
CA ASN A 46 6.05 14.37 7.58
C ASN A 46 6.58 13.19 6.74
N ALA A 47 6.55 13.28 5.40
CA ALA A 47 7.16 12.28 4.54
C ALA A 47 8.67 12.20 4.79
N SER A 48 9.14 10.97 5.01
CA SER A 48 10.55 10.62 5.16
C SER A 48 10.94 9.56 4.13
N MET A 49 12.24 9.35 3.93
CA MET A 49 12.74 8.28 3.05
C MET A 49 12.19 6.91 3.45
N LEU A 50 12.03 6.66 4.76
CA LEU A 50 11.45 5.43 5.27
C LEU A 50 9.97 5.31 4.88
N SER A 51 9.18 6.37 5.06
CA SER A 51 7.77 6.38 4.67
C SER A 51 7.59 6.14 3.18
N VAL A 52 8.37 6.80 2.32
CA VAL A 52 8.30 6.64 0.86
C VAL A 52 8.68 5.21 0.46
N SER A 53 9.71 4.64 1.09
CA SER A 53 10.11 3.25 0.87
C SER A 53 9.03 2.25 1.29
N ALA A 54 8.36 2.50 2.43
CA ALA A 54 7.24 1.67 2.89
C ALA A 54 6.02 1.80 1.97
N ILE A 55 5.70 3.00 1.50
CA ILE A 55 4.61 3.23 0.54
C ILE A 55 4.92 2.59 -0.82
N PHE A 56 6.18 2.54 -1.24
CA PHE A 56 6.58 1.79 -2.43
C PHE A 56 6.25 0.30 -2.29
N ILE A 57 6.57 -0.30 -1.14
CA ILE A 57 6.25 -1.71 -0.86
C ILE A 57 4.73 -1.91 -0.79
N ALA A 58 3.98 -0.99 -0.19
CA ALA A 58 2.52 -1.00 -0.19
C ALA A 58 1.98 -0.92 -1.64
N GLY A 59 2.66 -0.11 -2.45
CA GLY A 59 2.51 0.01 -3.90
C GLY A 59 2.45 -1.35 -4.60
N ILE A 60 3.49 -2.15 -4.35
CA ILE A 60 3.65 -3.52 -4.84
C ILE A 60 2.57 -4.45 -4.28
N LEU A 61 2.32 -4.40 -2.96
CA LEU A 61 1.33 -5.26 -2.30
C LEU A 61 -0.08 -5.07 -2.88
N LEU A 62 -0.51 -3.83 -3.09
CA LEU A 62 -1.82 -3.52 -3.67
C LEU A 62 -1.90 -3.95 -5.14
N GLY A 63 -0.81 -3.77 -5.90
CA GLY A 63 -0.77 -4.11 -7.33
C GLY A 63 -0.56 -5.60 -7.63
N ILE A 64 -0.04 -6.41 -6.70
CA ILE A 64 0.30 -7.81 -6.98
C ILE A 64 -0.94 -8.65 -7.32
N ASN A 65 -2.07 -8.45 -6.62
CA ASN A 65 -3.31 -9.13 -6.98
C ASN A 65 -3.79 -8.70 -8.38
N TYR A 66 -3.65 -7.42 -8.71
CA TYR A 66 -4.12 -6.87 -9.97
C TYR A 66 -3.37 -7.45 -11.18
N ILE A 67 -2.04 -7.59 -11.11
CA ILE A 67 -1.26 -8.18 -12.21
C ILE A 67 -1.59 -9.66 -12.48
N HIS A 68 -2.25 -10.35 -11.54
CA HIS A 68 -2.63 -11.75 -11.66
C HIS A 68 -4.12 -11.97 -11.97
N THR A 69 -5.00 -11.11 -11.46
CA THR A 69 -6.46 -11.33 -11.51
C THR A 69 -7.23 -10.25 -12.27
N LYS A 70 -6.61 -9.09 -12.52
CA LYS A 70 -7.26 -7.88 -13.03
C LYS A 70 -8.46 -7.41 -12.18
N ASN A 71 -8.54 -7.86 -10.93
CA ASN A 71 -9.60 -7.48 -10.01
C ASN A 71 -9.18 -6.27 -9.16
N ILE A 72 -9.77 -5.11 -9.43
CA ILE A 72 -9.52 -3.86 -8.70
C ILE A 72 -10.14 -3.85 -7.30
N TRP A 73 -11.22 -4.61 -7.08
CA TRP A 73 -11.97 -4.57 -5.81
C TRP A 73 -11.13 -5.05 -4.64
N PHE A 74 -10.27 -6.05 -4.86
CA PHE A 74 -9.32 -6.47 -3.83
C PHE A 74 -8.43 -5.31 -3.38
N GLY A 75 -7.85 -4.56 -4.31
CA GLY A 75 -7.00 -3.40 -4.00
C GLY A 75 -7.79 -2.34 -3.24
N ILE A 76 -8.98 -2.00 -3.72
CA ILE A 76 -9.86 -0.98 -3.11
C ILE A 76 -10.21 -1.36 -1.67
N PHE A 77 -10.67 -2.59 -1.42
CA PHE A 77 -11.07 -3.02 -0.09
C PHE A 77 -9.87 -3.19 0.84
N PHE A 78 -8.75 -3.72 0.36
CA PHE A 78 -7.55 -3.88 1.17
C PHE A 78 -6.98 -2.52 1.58
N HIS A 79 -6.86 -1.59 0.63
CA HIS A 79 -6.40 -0.22 0.88
C HIS A 79 -7.36 0.52 1.81
N PHE A 80 -8.67 0.45 1.55
CA PHE A 80 -9.65 1.02 2.45
C PHE A 80 -9.54 0.45 3.87
N ALA A 81 -9.45 -0.87 4.01
CA ALA A 81 -9.34 -1.53 5.31
C ALA A 81 -8.10 -1.05 6.06
N TRP A 82 -6.94 -0.97 5.39
CA TRP A 82 -5.72 -0.44 5.97
C TRP A 82 -5.92 0.97 6.54
N ASN A 83 -6.40 1.90 5.71
CA ASN A 83 -6.62 3.30 6.12
C ASN A 83 -7.70 3.42 7.21
N PHE A 84 -8.76 2.61 7.11
CA PHE A 84 -9.85 2.58 8.08
C PHE A 84 -9.38 2.10 9.45
N PHE A 85 -8.67 0.96 9.52
CA PHE A 85 -8.18 0.44 10.79
C PHE A 85 -7.08 1.34 11.38
N GLN A 86 -6.15 1.82 10.57
CA GLN A 86 -5.08 2.71 11.04
C GLN A 86 -5.64 4.04 11.57
N GLY A 87 -6.48 4.72 10.77
CA GLY A 87 -6.98 6.05 11.10
C GLY A 87 -8.24 6.04 11.95
N THR A 88 -9.29 5.35 11.51
CA THR A 88 -10.63 5.42 12.15
C THR A 88 -10.69 4.58 13.41
N VAL A 89 -10.11 3.38 13.40
CA VAL A 89 -10.16 2.51 14.58
C VAL A 89 -9.07 2.91 15.55
N LEU A 90 -7.80 2.80 15.13
CA LEU A 90 -6.66 2.97 16.02
C LEU A 90 -6.33 4.44 16.28
N GLY A 91 -6.54 5.37 15.35
CA GLY A 91 -6.24 6.79 15.57
C GLY A 91 -4.78 7.17 15.30
N TYR A 92 -4.07 6.38 14.49
CA TYR A 92 -2.81 6.81 13.89
C TYR A 92 -3.07 7.85 12.79
N GLY A 93 -2.06 8.65 12.46
CA GLY A 93 -2.05 9.38 11.19
C GLY A 93 -2.21 8.42 10.01
N VAL A 94 -2.75 8.90 8.90
CA VAL A 94 -2.84 8.15 7.63
C VAL A 94 -2.11 8.95 6.57
N SER A 95 -0.97 8.42 6.16
CA SER A 95 -0.10 9.00 5.14
C SER A 95 0.24 10.48 5.36
N GLY A 96 0.54 10.88 6.61
CA GLY A 96 0.88 12.26 6.97
C GLY A 96 -0.27 13.10 7.51
N PHE A 97 -1.52 12.64 7.36
CA PHE A 97 -2.69 13.39 7.79
C PHE A 97 -3.23 12.88 9.13
N PRO A 98 -3.57 13.78 10.06
CA PRO A 98 -4.11 13.38 11.35
C PRO A 98 -5.47 12.69 11.19
N ALA A 99 -5.71 11.63 11.97
CA ALA A 99 -7.00 10.96 12.03
C ALA A 99 -7.57 11.03 13.44
N ASN A 100 -8.88 11.25 13.54
CA ASN A 100 -9.60 11.17 14.81
C ASN A 100 -10.21 9.77 14.96
N GLY A 101 -9.38 8.85 15.43
CA GLY A 101 -9.81 7.47 15.68
C GLY A 101 -10.68 7.31 16.92
N ILE A 102 -11.33 6.14 17.00
CA ILE A 102 -12.09 5.67 18.16
C ILE A 102 -11.17 5.50 19.36
N PHE A 103 -10.03 4.85 19.16
CA PHE A 103 -8.99 4.78 20.17
C PHE A 103 -8.12 6.05 20.13
N LYS A 104 -7.80 6.57 21.32
CA LYS A 104 -6.81 7.63 21.49
C LYS A 104 -5.51 7.00 21.92
N GLN A 105 -4.50 7.10 21.06
CA GLN A 105 -3.19 6.51 21.30
C GLN A 105 -2.21 7.57 21.77
N THR A 106 -1.46 7.25 22.81
CA THR A 106 -0.21 7.92 23.17
C THR A 106 0.95 7.08 22.66
N LEU A 107 1.62 7.57 21.63
CA LEU A 107 2.76 6.89 21.03
C LEU A 107 3.98 7.02 21.94
N ASN A 108 4.43 5.91 22.52
CA ASN A 108 5.66 5.83 23.28
C ASN A 108 6.74 5.12 22.44
N GLY A 109 7.95 5.70 22.39
CA GLY A 109 9.08 5.15 21.64
C GLY A 109 9.45 5.99 20.42
N THR A 110 10.40 5.49 19.62
CA THR A 110 10.94 6.23 18.47
C THR A 110 9.99 6.15 17.27
N GLU A 111 10.06 7.17 16.40
CA GLU A 111 9.29 7.21 15.14
C GLU A 111 9.56 6.00 14.23
N LEU A 112 10.74 5.37 14.39
CA LEU A 112 11.09 4.14 13.70
C LEU A 112 10.09 3.00 13.95
N TRP A 113 9.55 2.92 15.17
CA TRP A 113 8.60 1.88 15.57
C TRP A 113 7.15 2.33 15.51
N THR A 114 6.90 3.62 15.77
CA THR A 114 5.54 4.16 15.83
C THR A 114 5.04 4.71 14.50
N GLY A 115 5.97 5.07 13.60
CA GLY A 115 5.68 5.79 12.35
C GLY A 115 5.42 7.29 12.54
N GLY A 116 5.52 7.79 13.78
CA GLY A 116 5.39 9.22 14.10
C GLY A 116 4.09 9.85 13.57
N ASN A 117 4.20 11.11 13.15
CA ASN A 117 3.07 11.88 12.61
C ASN A 117 2.63 11.40 11.21
N PHE A 118 3.49 10.67 10.48
CA PHE A 118 3.10 10.11 9.20
C PHE A 118 2.05 8.99 9.38
N GLY A 119 2.15 8.25 10.48
CA GLY A 119 1.29 7.11 10.79
C GLY A 119 2.05 5.80 10.75
N PHE A 120 1.39 4.73 11.21
CA PHE A 120 1.98 3.40 11.32
C PHE A 120 2.63 2.89 10.02
N GLU A 121 2.13 3.34 8.87
CA GLU A 121 2.73 3.12 7.54
C GLU A 121 4.23 3.45 7.44
N ALA A 122 4.70 4.45 8.18
CA ALA A 122 6.11 4.87 8.20
C ALA A 122 6.95 4.16 9.26
N SER A 123 6.40 3.22 10.02
CA SER A 123 7.17 2.37 10.93
C SER A 123 7.97 1.32 10.16
N LEU A 124 9.00 0.73 10.79
CA LEU A 124 9.70 -0.44 10.25
C LEU A 124 8.83 -1.71 10.21
N LEU A 125 7.80 -1.79 11.07
CA LEU A 125 6.91 -2.96 11.13
C LEU A 125 6.03 -3.05 9.88
N SER A 126 5.55 -1.91 9.39
CA SER A 126 4.73 -1.80 8.19
C SER A 126 5.34 -2.50 6.96
N PRO A 127 6.54 -2.13 6.45
CA PRO A 127 7.13 -2.77 5.28
C PRO A 127 7.47 -4.25 5.51
N LEU A 128 7.82 -4.68 6.73
CA LEU A 128 8.06 -6.09 7.04
C LEU A 128 6.79 -6.94 6.86
N LEU A 129 5.66 -6.47 7.40
CA LEU A 129 4.36 -7.13 7.24
C LEU A 129 3.93 -7.16 5.76
N GLN A 130 4.15 -6.07 5.05
CA GLN A 130 3.81 -5.98 3.63
C GLN A 130 4.66 -6.92 2.77
N ILE A 131 5.98 -7.02 3.02
CA ILE A 131 6.86 -7.98 2.34
C ILE A 131 6.40 -9.42 2.59
N ALA A 132 6.06 -9.76 3.85
CA ALA A 132 5.53 -11.07 4.17
C ALA A 132 4.24 -11.37 3.38
N ALA A 133 3.30 -10.42 3.32
CA ALA A 133 2.07 -10.54 2.54
C ALA A 133 2.34 -10.69 1.03
N ILE A 134 3.28 -9.91 0.48
CA ILE A 134 3.72 -10.01 -0.92
C ILE A 134 4.26 -11.42 -1.21
N ILE A 135 5.13 -11.96 -0.36
CA ILE A 135 5.69 -13.31 -0.54
C ILE A 135 4.59 -14.36 -0.51
N LEU A 136 3.64 -14.26 0.42
CA LEU A 136 2.50 -15.19 0.53
C LEU A 136 1.62 -15.14 -0.72
N LEU A 137 1.27 -13.95 -1.20
CA LEU A 137 0.48 -13.78 -2.43
C LEU A 137 1.24 -14.29 -3.65
N ALA A 138 2.52 -13.96 -3.80
CA ALA A 138 3.36 -14.44 -4.89
C ALA A 138 3.44 -15.98 -4.93
N LYS A 139 3.63 -16.62 -3.77
CA LYS A 139 3.61 -18.09 -3.65
C LYS A 139 2.25 -18.67 -4.04
N ARG A 140 1.15 -18.06 -3.59
CA ARG A 140 -0.21 -18.48 -3.93
C ARG A 140 -0.45 -18.43 -5.43
N TYR A 141 -0.13 -17.32 -6.10
CA TYR A 141 -0.32 -17.20 -7.54
C TYR A 141 0.61 -18.12 -8.35
N LYS A 142 1.85 -18.33 -7.89
CA LYS A 142 2.74 -19.32 -8.52
C LYS A 142 2.13 -20.73 -8.47
N LYS A 143 1.58 -21.13 -7.32
CA LYS A 143 0.92 -22.43 -7.16
C LYS A 143 -0.33 -22.56 -8.05
N MET A 144 -1.17 -21.53 -8.09
CA MET A 144 -2.36 -21.52 -8.94
C MET A 144 -2.03 -21.64 -10.43
N ASN A 145 -1.00 -20.93 -10.89
CA ASN A 145 -0.57 -21.00 -12.28
C ASN A 145 0.01 -22.39 -12.63
N ALA A 146 0.71 -23.04 -11.70
CA ALA A 146 1.25 -24.38 -11.89
C ALA A 146 0.19 -25.48 -11.89
N SER A 147 -0.98 -25.26 -11.28
CA SER A 147 -2.10 -26.23 -11.32
C SER A 147 -2.99 -26.11 -12.57
N LEU A 148 -2.81 -25.06 -13.38
CA LEU A 148 -3.63 -24.78 -14.57
C LEU A 148 -2.92 -25.12 -15.89
N GLY A 149 -1.63 -25.46 -15.85
CA GLY A 149 -0.83 -25.89 -17.00
C GLY A 149 -0.45 -27.36 -16.87
#